data_AF-A0A0U1CXQ6-F1
#
_entry.id   AF-A0A0U1CXQ6-F1
#
_cell.length_a   1.000
_cell.length_b   1.000
_cell.length_c   1.000
_cell.angle_alpha   90.00
_cell.angle_beta   90.00
_cell.angle_gamma   90.00
#
_symmetry.space_group_name_H-M   'P 1'
#
loop_
_entity.id
_entity.type
_entity.pdbx_description
1 polymer ?
#
loop_
_entity_poly.entity_id
_entity_poly.type
_entity_poly.pdbx_seq_one_letter_code
_entity_poly.pdbx_strand_id
1 'polypeptide(L)'
;MQTRSGADITVHGAVVAKLHRPGTDPRALRVRLRAAGRISALLSPLSAMPEAVDGRWMSRWPLAETLVAQPECVPWVAIGQLLAALHTEPVTRRLPAHGWPARLRRAVVLTRRHRADVVIGDRDRIR
;
A
#
# COMPACT_ATOMS: atom_id res chain seq x y z
N MET A 1 10.53 0.32 9.49
CA MET A 1 10.83 0.47 8.05
C MET A 1 9.85 1.43 7.41
N GLN A 2 10.32 2.49 6.74
CA GLN A 2 9.45 3.35 5.93
C GLN A 2 9.33 2.82 4.50
N THR A 3 8.11 2.77 3.98
CA THR A 3 7.82 2.32 2.60
C THR A 3 7.89 3.50 1.63
N ARG A 4 8.12 3.21 0.34
CA ARG A 4 8.01 4.22 -0.76
C ARG A 4 6.62 4.90 -0.83
N SER A 5 5.61 4.30 -0.21
CA SER A 5 4.26 4.88 -0.13
C SER A 5 4.07 5.92 0.98
N GLY A 6 5.08 6.13 1.83
CA GLY A 6 5.07 7.02 2.98
C GLY A 6 4.43 6.41 4.24
N ALA A 7 4.20 5.10 4.26
CA ALA A 7 3.76 4.38 5.46
C ALA A 7 4.95 3.79 6.21
N ASP A 8 4.86 3.75 7.54
CA ASP A 8 5.84 3.11 8.42
C ASP A 8 5.34 1.75 8.86
N ILE A 9 6.25 0.78 8.86
CA ILE A 9 6.02 -0.60 9.27
C ILE A 9 6.90 -0.90 10.47
N THR A 10 6.29 -1.40 11.53
CA THR A 10 6.96 -1.92 12.72
C THR A 10 6.46 -3.33 13.01
N VAL A 11 7.35 -4.21 13.44
CA VAL A 11 7.02 -5.59 13.78
C VAL A 11 7.29 -5.79 15.27
N HIS A 12 6.29 -6.32 15.98
CA HIS A 12 6.37 -6.64 17.41
C HIS A 12 5.83 -8.04 17.64
N GLY A 13 6.73 -9.01 17.82
CA GLY A 13 6.37 -10.42 17.87
C GLY A 13 5.63 -10.85 16.61
N ALA A 14 4.44 -11.43 16.77
CA ALA A 14 3.59 -11.89 15.66
C ALA A 14 2.69 -10.80 15.04
N VAL A 15 2.93 -9.51 15.34
CA VAL A 15 2.09 -8.40 14.87
C VAL A 15 2.89 -7.42 14.03
N VAL A 16 2.33 -7.07 12.88
CA VAL A 16 2.81 -5.99 12.00
C VAL A 16 1.91 -4.77 12.17
N ALA A 17 2.47 -3.69 12.71
CA ALA A 17 1.84 -2.38 12.77
C ALA A 17 2.20 -1.59 11.51
N LYS A 18 1.16 -1.14 10.79
CA LYS A 18 1.30 -0.25 9.62
C LYS A 18 0.73 1.12 9.96
N LEU A 19 1.60 2.09 10.17
CA LEU A 19 1.24 3.49 10.33
C LEU A 19 1.14 4.12 8.94
N HIS A 20 -0.08 4.38 8.50
CA HIS A 20 -0.36 4.94 7.17
C HIS A 20 0.19 6.35 7.04
N ARG A 21 0.45 6.78 5.81
CA ARG A 21 0.99 8.12 5.54
C ARG A 21 0.06 9.22 6.08
N PRO A 22 0.58 10.43 6.35
CA PRO A 22 -0.24 11.61 6.65
C PRO A 22 -1.33 11.86 5.60
N GLY A 23 -2.49 12.36 6.05
CA GLY A 23 -3.64 12.65 5.18
C GLY A 23 -4.38 11.41 4.64
N THR A 24 -4.14 10.22 5.20
CA THR A 24 -4.95 9.04 4.89
C THR A 24 -6.36 9.22 5.44
N ASP A 25 -7.38 9.12 4.57
CA ASP A 25 -8.79 9.19 5.01
C ASP A 25 -9.16 7.97 5.89
N PRO A 26 -9.53 8.18 7.16
CA PRO A 26 -9.90 7.08 8.06
C PRO A 26 -11.18 6.34 7.65
N ARG A 27 -12.11 7.02 6.96
CA ARG A 27 -13.35 6.38 6.50
C ARG A 27 -13.05 5.42 5.37
N ALA A 28 -12.30 5.87 4.35
CA ALA A 28 -11.81 5.00 3.29
C ALA A 28 -10.92 3.86 3.81
N LEU A 29 -10.06 4.11 4.80
CA LEU A 29 -9.21 3.06 5.40
C LEU A 29 -10.05 1.98 6.08
N ARG A 30 -11.02 2.35 6.91
CA ARG A 30 -11.93 1.41 7.59
C ARG A 30 -12.72 0.55 6.60
N VAL A 31 -13.17 1.16 5.50
CA VAL A 31 -13.85 0.47 4.40
C VAL A 31 -12.94 -0.60 3.78
N ARG A 32 -11.64 -0.32 3.59
CA ARG A 32 -10.66 -1.29 3.08
C ARG A 32 -10.37 -2.41 4.08
N LEU A 33 -10.18 -2.08 5.36
CA LEU A 33 -9.91 -3.08 6.39
C LEU A 33 -11.10 -4.04 6.57
N ARG A 34 -12.33 -3.52 6.55
CA ARG A 34 -13.56 -4.33 6.56
C ARG A 34 -13.73 -5.23 5.33
N ALA A 35 -13.14 -4.87 4.19
CA ALA A 35 -13.15 -5.71 3.01
C ALA A 35 -12.09 -6.81 3.13
N ALA A 36 -10.87 -6.45 3.54
CA ALA A 36 -9.78 -7.40 3.77
C ALA A 36 -10.13 -8.48 4.79
N GLY A 37 -10.89 -8.15 5.85
CA GLY A 37 -11.34 -9.13 6.84
C GLY A 37 -12.51 -10.02 6.41
N ARG A 38 -13.02 -9.89 5.18
CA ARG A 38 -14.14 -10.71 4.66
C ARG A 38 -13.76 -11.55 3.46
N ILE A 39 -12.72 -11.16 2.73
CA ILE A 39 -12.26 -11.85 1.52
C ILE A 39 -11.21 -12.86 1.97
N SER A 40 -11.52 -14.15 1.86
CA SER A 40 -10.65 -15.25 2.32
C SER A 40 -9.28 -15.27 1.64
N ALA A 41 -9.22 -14.82 0.38
CA ALA A 41 -8.00 -14.72 -0.40
C ALA A 41 -7.08 -13.55 0.03
N LEU A 42 -7.50 -12.69 0.96
CA LEU A 42 -6.69 -11.61 1.51
C LEU A 42 -6.25 -11.94 2.94
N LEU A 43 -5.05 -11.47 3.31
CA LEU A 43 -4.65 -11.47 4.70
C LEU A 43 -5.68 -10.64 5.49
N SER A 44 -6.22 -11.21 6.58
CA SER A 44 -7.20 -10.50 7.41
C SER A 44 -6.48 -9.61 8.44
N PRO A 45 -6.91 -8.35 8.63
CA PRO A 45 -6.35 -7.49 9.66
C PRO A 45 -6.79 -7.97 11.05
N LEU A 46 -5.99 -7.69 12.08
CA LEU A 46 -6.35 -8.01 13.47
C LEU A 46 -7.54 -7.18 13.98
N SER A 47 -7.78 -6.02 13.35
CA SER A 47 -8.94 -5.17 13.60
C SER A 47 -9.34 -4.43 12.33
N ALA A 48 -10.65 -4.33 12.10
CA ALA A 48 -11.19 -3.50 11.03
C ALA A 48 -11.25 -1.99 11.39
N MET A 49 -10.95 -1.66 12.65
CA MET A 49 -10.91 -0.30 13.17
C MET A 49 -9.46 0.21 13.17
N PRO A 50 -9.13 1.25 12.40
CA PRO A 50 -7.80 1.85 12.49
C PRO A 50 -7.67 2.69 13.77
N GLU A 51 -6.48 2.66 14.37
CA GLU A 51 -6.14 3.43 15.57
C GLU A 51 -5.55 4.79 15.19
N ALA A 52 -5.88 5.85 15.91
CA ALA A 52 -5.25 7.16 15.73
C ALA A 52 -3.93 7.20 16.50
N VAL A 53 -2.84 7.60 15.84
CA VAL A 53 -1.50 7.73 16.42
C VAL A 53 -0.85 8.98 15.83
N ASP A 54 -0.58 9.99 16.65
CA ASP A 54 0.12 11.24 16.27
C ASP A 54 -0.40 11.88 14.96
N GLY A 55 -1.71 12.05 14.86
CA GLY A 55 -2.37 12.64 13.68
C GLY A 55 -2.37 11.75 12.43
N ARG A 56 -1.90 10.51 12.54
CA ARG A 56 -1.92 9.47 11.50
C ARG A 56 -2.80 8.30 11.93
N TRP A 57 -2.96 7.33 11.03
CA TRP A 57 -3.80 6.16 11.25
C TRP A 57 -2.98 4.89 11.18
N MET A 58 -3.17 3.99 12.13
CA MET A 58 -2.50 2.70 12.23
C MET A 58 -3.47 1.54 11.99
N SER A 59 -3.00 0.52 11.28
CA SER A 59 -3.69 -0.78 11.14
C SER A 59 -2.75 -1.91 11.57
N ARG A 60 -3.29 -2.93 12.24
CA ARG A 60 -2.53 -4.09 12.72
C ARG A 60 -2.85 -5.34 11.91
N TRP A 61 -1.83 -6.13 11.63
CA TRP A 61 -1.89 -7.33 10.81
C TRP A 61 -1.13 -8.45 11.50
N PRO A 62 -1.53 -9.72 11.32
CA PRO A 62 -0.67 -10.84 11.69
C PRO A 62 0.63 -10.76 10.87
N LEU A 63 1.75 -11.15 11.50
CA LEU A 63 2.97 -11.44 10.78
C LEU A 63 2.74 -12.68 9.93
N ALA A 64 2.92 -12.55 8.62
CA ALA A 64 2.75 -13.63 7.66
C ALA A 64 4.08 -13.92 6.98
N GLU A 65 4.34 -15.19 6.70
CA GLU A 65 5.46 -15.59 5.88
C GLU A 65 5.29 -15.03 4.46
N THR A 66 6.34 -14.41 3.95
CA THR A 66 6.36 -13.88 2.58
C THR A 66 7.12 -14.83 1.69
N LEU A 67 6.68 -14.95 0.44
CA LEU A 67 7.44 -15.68 -0.57
C LEU A 67 8.86 -15.13 -0.69
N VAL A 68 9.81 -16.04 -0.85
CA VAL A 68 11.19 -15.69 -1.18
C VAL A 68 11.25 -15.01 -2.56
N ALA A 69 12.17 -14.08 -2.76
CA ALA A 69 12.22 -13.27 -3.96
C ALA A 69 12.77 -14.02 -5.20
N GLN A 70 13.37 -15.18 -5.00
CA GLN A 70 13.95 -16.01 -6.07
C GLN A 70 12.86 -16.52 -7.02
N PRO A 71 12.91 -16.16 -8.33
CA PRO A 71 11.88 -16.53 -9.29
C PRO A 71 11.58 -18.04 -9.39
N GLU A 72 12.60 -18.87 -9.20
CA GLU A 72 12.52 -20.34 -9.23
C GLU A 72 11.78 -20.94 -8.04
N CYS A 73 11.67 -20.19 -6.94
CA CYS A 73 10.93 -20.61 -5.75
C CYS A 73 9.48 -20.11 -5.74
N VAL A 74 9.06 -19.36 -6.76
CA VAL A 74 7.72 -18.78 -6.82
C VAL A 74 6.70 -19.85 -7.23
N PRO A 75 5.67 -20.14 -6.42
CA PRO A 75 4.65 -21.12 -6.74
C PRO A 75 3.62 -20.53 -7.72
N TRP A 76 4.00 -20.38 -8.99
CA TRP A 76 3.21 -19.70 -10.02
C TRP A 76 1.78 -20.22 -10.16
N VAL A 77 1.58 -21.54 -10.06
CA VAL A 77 0.24 -22.17 -10.14
C VAL A 77 -0.65 -21.70 -8.99
N ALA A 78 -0.15 -21.72 -7.76
CA ALA A 78 -0.90 -21.29 -6.58
C ALA A 78 -1.22 -19.78 -6.64
N ILE A 79 -0.29 -18.97 -7.14
CA ILE A 79 -0.53 -17.54 -7.38
C ILE A 79 -1.63 -17.32 -8.43
N GLY A 80 -1.61 -18.08 -9.52
CA GLY A 80 -2.65 -18.02 -10.55
C GLY A 80 -4.04 -18.35 -9.99
N GLN A 81 -4.13 -19.40 -9.18
CA GLN A 81 -5.37 -19.78 -8.49
C GLN A 81 -5.84 -18.70 -7.51
N LEU A 82 -4.92 -18.13 -6.72
CA LEU A 82 -5.23 -17.04 -5.79
C LEU A 82 -5.76 -15.81 -6.52
N LEU A 83 -5.13 -15.43 -7.63
CA LEU A 83 -5.56 -14.29 -8.45
C LEU A 83 -6.91 -14.54 -9.13
N ALA A 84 -7.15 -15.77 -9.61
CA ALA A 84 -8.44 -16.16 -10.15
C ALA A 84 -9.54 -16.01 -9.09
N ALA A 85 -9.32 -16.55 -7.88
CA ALA A 85 -10.24 -16.41 -6.76
C ALA A 85 -10.53 -14.94 -6.42
N LEU A 86 -9.49 -14.10 -6.35
CA LEU A 86 -9.63 -12.66 -6.11
C LEU A 86 -10.44 -11.94 -7.20
N HIS A 87 -10.28 -12.32 -8.47
CA HIS A 87 -11.04 -11.72 -9.57
C HIS A 87 -12.51 -12.17 -9.62
N THR A 88 -12.82 -13.35 -9.08
CA THR A 88 -14.20 -13.86 -8.99
C THR A 88 -14.93 -13.46 -7.71
N GLU A 89 -14.24 -12.83 -6.76
CA GLU A 89 -14.82 -12.39 -5.49
C GLU A 89 -15.98 -11.39 -5.72
N PRO A 90 -17.18 -11.64 -5.17
CA PRO A 90 -18.33 -10.76 -5.36
C PRO A 90 -18.10 -9.34 -4.80
N VAL A 91 -18.37 -8.32 -5.62
CA VAL A 91 -18.31 -6.91 -5.19
C VAL A 91 -19.59 -6.54 -4.45
N THR A 92 -19.67 -6.95 -3.18
CA THR A 92 -20.86 -6.74 -2.34
C THR A 92 -21.03 -5.31 -1.84
N ARG A 93 -19.98 -4.48 -1.94
CA ARG A 93 -20.03 -3.07 -1.53
C ARG A 93 -19.04 -2.23 -2.31
N ARG A 94 -19.41 -0.98 -2.58
CA ARG A 94 -18.51 -0.02 -3.23
C ARG A 94 -17.26 0.21 -2.38
N LEU A 95 -16.11 -0.16 -2.92
CA LEU A 95 -14.79 0.09 -2.32
C LEU A 95 -14.34 1.53 -2.61
N PRO A 96 -13.44 2.12 -1.79
CA PRO A 96 -12.93 3.45 -2.10
C PRO A 96 -12.10 3.36 -3.37
N ALA A 97 -12.19 4.42 -4.19
CA ALA A 97 -11.42 4.54 -5.41
C ALA A 97 -9.95 4.18 -5.19
N HIS A 98 -9.38 3.41 -6.11
CA HIS A 98 -7.99 3.00 -6.01
C HIS A 98 -7.07 4.22 -5.98
N GLY A 99 -5.98 4.15 -5.21
CA GLY A 99 -5.06 5.28 -5.03
C GLY A 99 -4.16 5.57 -6.24
N TRP A 100 -4.20 4.75 -7.30
CA TRP A 100 -3.30 4.88 -8.46
C TRP A 100 -3.42 6.22 -9.19
N PRO A 101 -4.61 6.83 -9.41
CA PRO A 101 -4.69 8.11 -10.13
C PRO A 101 -4.00 9.24 -9.37
N ALA A 102 -4.09 9.21 -8.04
CA ALA A 102 -3.36 10.16 -7.19
C ALA A 102 -1.85 9.87 -7.18
N ARG A 103 -1.44 8.60 -7.22
CA ARG A 103 -0.01 8.22 -7.34
C ARG A 103 0.58 8.65 -8.68
N LEU A 104 -0.14 8.40 -9.78
CA LEU A 104 0.28 8.79 -11.13
C LEU A 104 0.44 10.31 -11.21
N ARG A 105 -0.55 11.08 -10.74
CA ARG A 105 -0.45 12.55 -10.71
C ARG A 105 0.79 13.04 -9.96
N ARG A 106 1.09 12.46 -8.79
CA ARG A 106 2.31 12.80 -8.04
C ARG A 106 3.58 12.42 -8.80
N ALA A 107 3.64 11.24 -9.40
CA ALA A 107 4.79 10.81 -10.19
C ALA A 107 5.06 11.79 -11.34
N VAL A 108 4.04 12.17 -12.10
CA VAL A 108 4.17 13.12 -13.21
C VAL A 108 4.62 14.51 -12.72
N VAL A 109 4.10 15.00 -11.60
CA VAL A 109 4.54 16.28 -11.01
C VAL A 109 6.01 16.22 -10.60
N LEU A 110 6.45 15.14 -9.97
CA LEU A 110 7.85 14.95 -9.57
C LEU A 110 8.79 14.89 -10.79
N THR A 111 8.40 14.15 -11.85
CA THR A 111 9.18 14.10 -13.09
C THR A 111 9.31 15.48 -13.75
N ARG A 112 8.23 16.28 -13.75
CA ARG A 112 8.28 17.66 -14.29
C ARG A 112 9.22 18.56 -13.49
N ARG A 113 9.21 18.46 -12.16
CA ARG A 113 10.11 19.22 -11.28
C ARG A 113 11.56 18.82 -11.49
N HIS A 114 11.85 17.53 -11.47
CA HIS A 114 13.21 17.03 -11.72
C HIS A 114 13.76 17.50 -13.07
N ARG A 115 12.92 17.52 -14.12
CA ARG A 115 13.34 18.03 -15.43
C ARG A 115 13.67 19.54 -15.38
N ALA A 116 12.92 20.33 -14.62
CA ALA A 116 13.21 21.75 -14.42
C ALA A 116 14.53 21.95 -13.64
N ASP A 117 14.76 21.19 -12.58
CA ASP A 117 15.98 21.27 -11.77
C ASP A 117 17.24 20.91 -12.58
N VAL A 118 17.15 19.90 -13.46
CA VAL A 118 18.25 19.54 -14.38
C VAL A 118 18.52 20.66 -15.39
N VAL A 119 17.48 21.25 -15.97
CA VAL A 119 17.63 22.36 -16.95
C VAL A 119 18.20 23.62 -16.30
N ILE A 120 17.89 23.88 -15.03
CA ILE A 120 18.46 25.01 -14.28
C ILE A 120 19.94 24.73 -13.93
N GLY A 121 20.26 23.54 -13.43
CA GLY A 121 21.62 23.16 -13.08
C GLY A 121 22.61 23.15 -14.26
N ASP A 122 22.13 22.86 -15.48
CA ASP A 122 22.95 22.92 -16.70
C ASP A 122 23.22 24.36 -17.16
N ARG A 123 22.29 25.29 -16.89
CA ARG A 123 22.45 26.72 -17.24
C ARG A 123 23.42 27.45 -16.32
N ASP A 124 23.51 27.06 -15.05
CA ASP A 124 24.46 27.63 -14.09
C ASP A 124 25.89 27.09 -14.26
N ARG A 125 26.08 26.04 -15.07
CA ARG A 125 27.39 25.44 -15.37
C ARG A 125 28.10 26.02 -16.59
N ILE A 126 27.43 26.87 -17.37
CA ILE A 126 27.93 27.46 -18.63
C ILE A 126 28.24 28.97 -18.45
N ARG A 127 28.41 29.45 -17.21
CA ARG A 127 28.84 30.82 -16.91
C ARG A 127 30.20 30.87 -16.26
#